data_AF-A0A933TA03-F1
#
_entry.id   AF-A0A933TA03-F1
#
_cell.length_a   1.000
_cell.length_b   1.000
_cell.length_c   1.000
_cell.angle_alpha   90.00
_cell.angle_beta   90.00
_cell.angle_gamma   90.00
#
_symmetry.space_group_name_H-M   'P 1'
#
loop_
_entity.id
_entity.type
_entity.pdbx_description
1 polymer ?
#
loop_
_entity_poly.entity_id
_entity_poly.type
_entity_poly.pdbx_seq_one_letter_code
_entity_poly.pdbx_strand_id
1 'polypeptide(L)'
;MRRMTSILCLAAALLAACGEETRNGQLTLAGSNPLKLADESGKVVEFLAGPTKVVFSAESSRRFKVSVSQGQDKQATFSGQAPAGSGWNFTLRGKDIGQQVDLASDHKVEFVGRPWRTIRDGGPCGFNGRMVIEEEYQTCNEDWRVDFADSASAQPVGTFRSKRDNLTCLIYSRDLYCRDYGPNPPYPPYPHYPRRLSSAEDSVKKLNDLGVSGIKFD
;
A
#
# COMPACT_ATOMS: atom_id res chain seq x y z
N MET A 1 2.87 -17.16 -33.40
CA MET A 1 2.53 -18.16 -32.36
C MET A 1 3.52 -18.00 -31.21
N ARG A 2 3.01 -17.83 -29.96
CA ARG A 2 3.56 -18.26 -28.64
C ARG A 2 5.09 -18.11 -28.40
N ARG A 3 5.65 -17.53 -27.33
CA ARG A 3 5.23 -17.29 -25.93
C ARG A 3 6.29 -16.44 -25.20
N MET A 4 5.83 -15.66 -24.21
CA MET A 4 6.43 -15.35 -22.90
C MET A 4 7.67 -14.44 -22.78
N THR A 5 7.33 -13.17 -22.52
CA THR A 5 8.09 -12.12 -21.82
C THR A 5 8.52 -12.55 -20.41
N SER A 6 9.79 -12.30 -20.06
CA SER A 6 10.29 -12.35 -18.68
C SER A 6 10.82 -10.96 -18.31
N ILE A 7 10.04 -10.22 -17.51
CA ILE A 7 10.46 -8.98 -16.84
C ILE A 7 10.93 -9.42 -15.45
N LEU A 8 12.24 -9.32 -15.18
CA LEU A 8 12.80 -9.64 -13.87
C LEU A 8 13.00 -8.35 -13.08
N CYS A 9 12.26 -8.29 -11.97
CA CYS A 9 12.18 -7.21 -11.02
C CYS A 9 13.53 -6.78 -10.46
N LEU A 10 13.82 -5.49 -10.59
CA LEU A 10 14.75 -4.76 -9.73
C LEU A 10 13.89 -3.89 -8.80
N ALA A 11 13.83 -4.21 -7.51
CA ALA A 11 13.22 -3.35 -6.51
C ALA A 11 13.82 -3.61 -5.12
N ALA A 12 15.06 -3.15 -4.94
CA ALA A 12 15.54 -2.75 -3.63
C ALA A 12 15.27 -1.25 -3.51
N ALA A 13 14.06 -0.91 -3.08
CA ALA A 13 13.72 0.42 -2.62
C ALA A 13 13.20 0.28 -1.19
N LEU A 14 13.99 0.76 -0.23
CA LEU A 14 13.47 1.24 1.06
C LEU A 14 12.64 2.49 0.77
N LEU A 15 11.48 2.30 0.14
CA LEU A 15 10.39 3.23 0.21
C LEU A 15 9.68 2.91 1.51
N ALA A 16 9.42 3.92 2.33
CA ALA A 16 8.23 3.88 3.15
C ALA A 16 7.11 3.45 2.22
N ALA A 17 6.68 2.18 2.33
CA ALA A 17 5.64 1.68 1.47
C ALA A 17 4.43 2.55 1.78
N CYS A 18 4.12 3.46 0.86
CA CYS A 18 2.81 4.03 0.71
C CYS A 18 1.88 2.82 0.52
N GLY A 19 1.43 2.26 1.65
CA GLY A 19 0.65 1.04 1.66
C GLY A 19 -0.66 1.33 0.96
N GLU A 20 -0.96 0.55 -0.07
CA GLU A 20 -2.32 0.49 -0.59
C GLU A 20 -3.03 -0.66 0.11
N GLU A 21 -4.18 -0.37 0.68
CA GLU A 21 -5.04 -1.31 1.36
C GLU A 21 -6.40 -1.33 0.68
N THR A 22 -6.80 -2.51 0.20
CA THR A 22 -8.10 -2.69 -0.45
C THR A 22 -9.04 -3.51 0.44
N ARG A 23 -10.29 -3.04 0.55
CA ARG A 23 -11.37 -3.68 1.28
C ARG A 23 -12.59 -3.88 0.37
N ASN A 24 -13.14 -5.09 0.39
CA ASN A 24 -14.43 -5.39 -0.22
C ASN A 24 -15.45 -5.60 0.90
N GLY A 25 -16.65 -5.07 0.73
CA GLY A 25 -17.66 -5.12 1.77
C GLY A 25 -19.04 -4.77 1.24
N GLN A 26 -19.95 -4.51 2.16
CA GLN A 26 -21.34 -4.19 1.87
C GLN A 26 -21.64 -2.78 2.37
N LEU A 27 -22.14 -1.92 1.47
CA LEU A 27 -22.73 -0.64 1.85
C LEU A 27 -24.20 -0.86 2.21
N THR A 28 -24.57 -0.40 3.40
CA THR A 28 -25.95 -0.35 3.89
C THR A 28 -26.34 1.11 4.05
N LEU A 29 -27.54 1.48 3.58
CA LEU A 29 -28.05 2.85 3.69
C LEU A 29 -29.10 2.91 4.80
N ALA A 30 -29.11 4.01 5.54
CA ALA A 30 -30.06 4.22 6.64
C ALA A 30 -31.50 4.46 6.14
N GLY A 31 -31.69 4.75 4.85
CA GLY A 31 -32.99 4.90 4.20
C GLY A 31 -32.97 4.40 2.74
N SER A 32 -34.06 4.66 2.01
CA SER A 32 -34.24 4.16 0.64
C SER A 32 -33.61 5.02 -0.46
N ASN A 33 -32.95 6.13 -0.09
CA ASN A 33 -32.36 7.07 -1.05
C ASN A 33 -30.90 6.72 -1.32
N PRO A 34 -30.39 6.92 -2.55
CA PRO A 34 -28.98 6.76 -2.85
C PRO A 34 -28.12 7.71 -2.02
N LEU A 35 -26.95 7.22 -1.59
CA LEU A 35 -25.90 8.05 -1.02
C LEU A 35 -25.20 8.82 -2.15
N LYS A 36 -25.13 10.14 -2.03
CA LYS A 36 -24.47 11.00 -3.01
C LYS A 36 -23.13 11.49 -2.46
N LEU A 37 -22.05 11.24 -3.20
CA LEU A 37 -20.72 11.73 -2.89
C LEU A 37 -20.20 12.48 -4.11
N ALA A 38 -19.67 13.69 -3.95
CA ALA A 38 -18.89 14.31 -5.01
C ALA A 38 -17.39 14.00 -4.81
N ASP A 39 -16.66 13.72 -5.88
CA ASP A 39 -15.22 13.54 -5.76
C ASP A 39 -14.49 14.89 -5.69
N GLU A 40 -13.16 14.87 -5.58
CA GLU A 40 -12.29 16.07 -5.58
C GLU A 40 -12.47 16.98 -6.81
N SER A 41 -12.99 16.45 -7.93
CA SER A 41 -13.26 17.22 -9.14
C SER A 41 -14.65 17.88 -9.13
N GLY A 42 -15.44 17.66 -8.09
CA GLY A 42 -16.83 18.12 -7.98
C GLY A 42 -17.82 17.22 -8.72
N LYS A 43 -17.39 16.08 -9.27
CA LYS A 43 -18.29 15.14 -9.95
C LYS A 43 -19.10 14.37 -8.92
N VAL A 44 -20.42 14.50 -8.98
CA VAL A 44 -21.35 13.75 -8.12
C VAL A 44 -21.49 12.31 -8.61
N VAL A 45 -21.40 11.36 -7.68
CA VAL A 45 -21.55 9.92 -7.88
C VAL A 45 -22.60 9.39 -6.89
N GLU A 46 -23.52 8.57 -7.39
CA GLU A 46 -24.62 8.02 -6.61
C GLU A 46 -24.43 6.54 -6.30
N PHE A 47 -24.41 6.21 -5.01
CA PHE A 47 -24.24 4.87 -4.47
C PHE A 47 -25.57 4.34 -3.93
N LEU A 48 -25.86 3.08 -4.24
CA LEU A 48 -27.00 2.35 -3.65
C LEU A 48 -26.48 1.35 -2.62
N ALA A 49 -27.35 0.85 -1.74
CA ALA A 49 -26.98 -0.27 -0.88
C ALA A 49 -26.53 -1.45 -1.75
N GLY A 50 -25.39 -2.08 -1.43
CA GLY A 50 -24.82 -3.10 -2.30
C GLY A 50 -23.34 -3.41 -2.06
N PRO A 51 -22.81 -4.39 -2.82
CA PRO A 51 -21.39 -4.68 -2.86
C PRO A 51 -20.59 -3.42 -3.19
N THR A 52 -19.62 -3.12 -2.34
CA THR A 52 -18.82 -1.90 -2.40
C THR A 52 -17.36 -2.26 -2.13
N LYS A 53 -16.46 -1.53 -2.77
CA LYS A 53 -15.02 -1.61 -2.55
C LYS A 53 -14.55 -0.28 -2.01
N VAL A 54 -13.70 -0.32 -0.98
CA VAL A 54 -13.00 0.84 -0.46
C VAL A 54 -11.50 0.59 -0.58
N VAL A 55 -10.77 1.52 -1.19
CA VAL A 55 -9.32 1.47 -1.33
C VAL A 55 -8.73 2.64 -0.55
N PHE A 56 -7.78 2.36 0.32
CA PHE A 56 -7.00 3.32 1.07
C PHE A 56 -5.58 3.31 0.52
N SER A 57 -5.02 4.48 0.25
CA SER A 57 -3.64 4.60 -0.23
C SER A 57 -2.94 5.66 0.59
N ALA A 58 -1.81 5.33 1.21
CA ALA A 58 -0.99 6.35 1.85
C ALA A 58 -0.28 7.16 0.76
N GLU A 59 -0.24 8.48 0.88
CA GLU A 59 0.56 9.37 0.01
C GLU A 59 1.82 9.85 0.74
N SER A 60 1.75 9.92 2.06
CA SER A 60 2.87 10.17 2.96
C SER A 60 2.57 9.59 4.33
N SER A 61 3.39 9.87 5.35
CA SER A 61 3.15 9.43 6.73
C SER A 61 1.82 9.91 7.32
N ARG A 62 1.18 10.92 6.73
CA ARG A 62 -0.08 11.49 7.21
C ARG A 62 -1.13 11.73 6.13
N ARG A 63 -0.73 11.92 4.87
CA ARG A 63 -1.69 12.11 3.77
C ARG A 63 -2.13 10.76 3.23
N PHE A 64 -3.41 10.64 2.93
CA PHE A 64 -3.97 9.43 2.36
C PHE A 64 -5.01 9.77 1.30
N LYS A 65 -5.27 8.81 0.44
CA LYS A 65 -6.36 8.79 -0.53
C LYS A 65 -7.34 7.68 -0.17
N VAL A 66 -8.64 7.94 -0.31
CA VAL A 66 -9.71 6.96 -0.18
C VAL A 66 -10.51 6.95 -1.47
N SER A 67 -10.66 5.77 -2.07
CA SER A 67 -11.60 5.56 -3.17
C SER A 67 -12.72 4.64 -2.72
N VAL A 68 -13.96 5.08 -2.87
CA VAL A 68 -15.16 4.26 -2.65
C VAL A 68 -15.74 3.93 -4.02
N SER A 69 -15.98 2.66 -4.32
CA SER A 69 -16.56 2.23 -5.59
C SER A 69 -17.63 1.15 -5.48
N GLN A 70 -18.63 1.24 -6.34
CA GLN A 70 -19.66 0.24 -6.57
C GLN A 70 -19.68 -0.12 -8.06
N GLY A 71 -18.86 -1.11 -8.43
CA GLY A 71 -18.60 -1.41 -9.84
C GLY A 71 -17.62 -0.42 -10.49
N GLN A 72 -17.59 -0.39 -11.83
CA GLN A 72 -16.64 0.44 -12.58
C GLN A 72 -17.13 1.89 -12.79
N ASP A 73 -18.43 2.11 -12.90
CA ASP A 73 -18.99 3.43 -13.25
C ASP A 73 -19.21 4.35 -12.05
N LYS A 74 -19.27 3.78 -10.85
CA LYS A 74 -19.52 4.50 -9.59
C LYS A 74 -18.27 4.47 -8.75
N GLN A 75 -17.42 5.48 -8.90
CA GLN A 75 -16.23 5.64 -8.09
C GLN A 75 -16.10 7.10 -7.67
N ALA A 76 -15.96 7.33 -6.36
CA ALA A 76 -15.63 8.62 -5.80
C ALA A 76 -14.29 8.51 -5.08
N THR A 77 -13.43 9.51 -5.26
CA THR A 77 -12.08 9.51 -4.66
C THR A 77 -11.85 10.81 -3.91
N PHE A 78 -11.22 10.68 -2.76
CA PHE A 78 -11.01 11.75 -1.79
C PHE A 78 -9.60 11.69 -1.24
N SER A 79 -9.06 12.84 -0.91
CA SER A 79 -7.76 12.99 -0.27
C SER A 79 -7.96 13.56 1.12
N GLY A 80 -7.14 13.08 2.05
CA GLY A 80 -7.29 13.35 3.46
C GLY A 80 -5.96 13.37 4.19
N GLN A 81 -6.07 13.72 5.46
CA GLN A 81 -4.94 13.65 6.37
C GLN A 81 -5.36 12.97 7.67
N ALA A 82 -4.64 11.92 8.05
CA ALA A 82 -4.91 11.18 9.27
C ALA A 82 -4.36 11.93 10.50
N PRO A 83 -5.04 11.82 11.65
CA PRO A 83 -4.46 12.19 12.94
C PRO A 83 -3.11 11.50 13.18
N ALA A 84 -2.25 12.13 13.97
CA ALA A 84 -0.97 11.50 14.31
C ALA A 84 -1.22 10.22 15.13
N GLY A 85 -0.58 9.12 14.76
CA GLY A 85 -0.64 7.86 15.51
C GLY A 85 -1.94 7.05 15.36
N SER A 86 -2.89 7.48 14.52
CA SER A 86 -4.18 6.76 14.36
C SER A 86 -4.13 5.58 13.39
N GLY A 87 -2.97 5.30 12.79
CA GLY A 87 -2.84 4.28 11.76
C GLY A 87 -3.73 4.60 10.56
N TRP A 88 -4.73 3.74 10.31
CA TRP A 88 -5.71 3.93 9.24
C TRP A 88 -7.09 4.42 9.71
N ASN A 89 -7.23 4.79 10.99
CA ASN A 89 -8.43 5.47 11.46
C ASN A 89 -8.37 6.94 11.04
N PHE A 90 -9.43 7.42 10.40
CA PHE A 90 -9.53 8.78 9.88
C PHE A 90 -10.95 9.33 9.96
N THR A 91 -11.03 10.65 9.79
CA THR A 91 -12.29 11.34 9.56
C THR A 91 -12.09 12.33 8.42
N LEU A 92 -12.86 12.20 7.34
CA LEU A 92 -12.98 13.19 6.29
C LEU A 92 -14.27 13.97 6.54
N ARG A 93 -14.14 15.24 6.92
CA ARG A 93 -15.31 16.09 7.07
C ARG A 93 -15.69 16.59 5.70
N GLY A 94 -16.92 16.31 5.28
CA GLY A 94 -17.44 16.71 3.99
C GLY A 94 -17.30 18.20 3.78
N LYS A 95 -17.55 19.02 4.80
CA LYS A 95 -17.35 20.49 4.73
C LYS A 95 -15.91 20.91 4.36
N ASP A 96 -14.90 20.11 4.69
CA ASP A 96 -13.49 20.43 4.41
C ASP A 96 -13.09 20.04 2.97
N ILE A 97 -13.87 19.18 2.33
CA ILE A 97 -13.63 18.66 0.97
C ILE A 97 -14.78 18.95 0.00
N GLY A 98 -15.66 19.90 0.35
CA GLY A 98 -16.77 20.35 -0.51
C GLY A 98 -17.94 19.36 -0.64
N GLN A 99 -18.15 18.48 0.34
CA GLN A 99 -19.09 17.37 0.31
C GLN A 99 -20.24 17.50 1.32
N GLN A 100 -21.35 16.86 0.98
CA GLN A 100 -22.54 16.76 1.84
C GLN A 100 -22.43 15.68 2.92
N VAL A 101 -21.37 14.86 2.88
CA VAL A 101 -21.24 13.68 3.75
C VAL A 101 -19.87 13.67 4.42
N ASP A 102 -19.87 13.44 5.72
CA ASP A 102 -18.70 13.12 6.52
C ASP A 102 -18.43 11.61 6.48
N LEU A 103 -17.16 11.23 6.38
CA LEU A 103 -16.69 9.84 6.40
C LEU A 103 -15.85 9.61 7.65
N ALA A 104 -16.19 8.60 8.44
CA ALA A 104 -15.37 8.18 9.59
C ALA A 104 -15.03 6.70 9.47
N SER A 105 -13.73 6.36 9.55
CA SER A 105 -13.30 4.97 9.57
C SER A 105 -13.01 4.47 10.99
N ASP A 106 -13.33 3.21 11.20
CA ASP A 106 -12.91 2.43 12.36
C ASP A 106 -12.36 1.09 11.88
N HIS A 107 -11.16 0.78 12.35
CA HIS A 107 -10.45 -0.46 12.07
C HIS A 107 -10.15 -1.18 13.37
N LYS A 108 -10.65 -2.41 13.48
CA LYS A 108 -10.43 -3.28 14.63
C LYS A 108 -9.81 -4.60 14.20
N VAL A 109 -8.72 -4.96 14.85
CA VAL A 109 -8.12 -6.30 14.78
C VAL A 109 -8.33 -7.00 16.12
N GLU A 110 -8.90 -8.20 16.07
CA GLU A 110 -9.07 -9.07 17.23
C GLU A 110 -8.23 -10.33 17.05
N PHE A 111 -7.28 -10.55 17.95
CA PHE A 111 -6.43 -11.74 17.93
C PHE A 111 -7.17 -12.93 18.56
N VAL A 112 -7.36 -13.98 17.77
CA VAL A 112 -8.09 -15.19 18.17
C VAL A 112 -7.16 -16.40 18.12
N GLY A 113 -7.19 -17.26 19.13
CA GLY A 113 -6.31 -18.44 19.18
C GLY A 113 -4.97 -18.19 19.86
N ARG A 114 -3.99 -19.08 19.64
CA ARG A 114 -2.66 -19.02 20.28
C ARG A 114 -1.63 -18.45 19.31
N PRO A 115 -0.70 -17.59 19.76
CA PRO A 115 0.39 -17.12 18.92
C PRO A 115 1.36 -18.26 18.61
N TRP A 116 2.02 -18.18 17.45
CA TRP A 116 3.11 -19.06 17.05
C TRP A 116 4.26 -18.23 16.46
N ARG A 117 5.46 -18.79 16.54
CA ARG A 117 6.68 -18.11 16.09
C ARG A 117 7.28 -18.79 14.89
N THR A 118 7.88 -17.98 14.03
CA THR A 118 8.72 -18.46 12.95
C THR A 118 10.04 -17.72 12.98
N ILE A 119 11.12 -18.40 12.61
CA ILE A 119 12.44 -17.82 12.45
C ILE A 119 12.79 -17.89 10.97
N ARG A 120 13.18 -16.76 10.39
CA ARG A 120 13.58 -16.68 8.98
C ARG A 120 14.78 -15.76 8.79
N ASP A 121 15.44 -15.91 7.65
CA ASP A 121 16.45 -14.96 7.20
C ASP A 121 15.78 -13.69 6.68
N GLY A 122 16.38 -12.55 7.03
CA GLY A 122 15.92 -11.20 6.77
C GLY A 122 16.84 -10.43 5.82
N GLY A 123 16.95 -9.13 6.08
CA GLY A 123 17.82 -8.23 5.32
C GLY A 123 19.31 -8.59 5.43
N PRO A 124 20.15 -8.06 4.53
CA PRO A 124 21.59 -8.22 4.62
C PRO A 124 22.13 -7.57 5.91
N CYS A 125 23.20 -8.14 6.46
CA CYS A 125 23.94 -7.57 7.59
C CYS A 125 25.42 -7.93 7.53
N GLY A 126 26.27 -7.07 8.10
CA GLY A 126 27.72 -7.27 8.04
C GLY A 126 28.23 -7.34 6.59
N PHE A 127 29.31 -8.09 6.38
CA PHE A 127 29.95 -8.22 5.06
C PHE A 127 29.23 -9.23 4.14
N ASN A 128 28.88 -10.41 4.68
CA ASN A 128 28.22 -11.51 3.94
C ASN A 128 27.01 -12.10 4.67
N GLY A 129 26.51 -11.45 5.73
CA GLY A 129 25.52 -12.03 6.62
C GLY A 129 24.06 -11.73 6.26
N ARG A 130 23.16 -12.46 6.91
CA ARG A 130 21.70 -12.21 6.92
C ARG A 130 21.21 -12.02 8.34
N MET A 131 20.35 -11.03 8.56
CA MET A 131 19.65 -10.88 9.83
C MET A 131 18.77 -12.09 10.05
N VAL A 132 18.88 -12.73 11.20
CA VAL A 132 17.91 -13.74 11.63
C VAL A 132 16.78 -12.99 12.32
N ILE A 133 15.58 -13.09 11.76
CA ILE A 133 14.38 -12.40 12.25
C ILE A 133 13.47 -13.42 12.92
N GLU A 134 13.00 -13.10 14.13
CA GLU A 134 11.88 -13.79 14.76
C GLU A 134 10.61 -13.00 14.51
N GLU A 135 9.60 -13.68 13.98
CA GLU A 135 8.26 -13.13 13.78
C GLU A 135 7.28 -13.97 14.59
N GLU A 136 6.44 -13.29 15.37
CA GLU A 136 5.31 -13.90 16.05
C GLU A 136 4.02 -13.55 15.32
N TYR A 137 3.27 -14.59 15.00
CA TYR A 137 2.01 -14.53 14.30
C TYR A 137 0.89 -15.07 15.17
N GLN A 138 -0.33 -14.60 14.93
CA GLN A 138 -1.52 -15.20 15.52
C GLN A 138 -2.68 -15.12 14.53
N THR A 139 -3.62 -16.05 14.67
CA THR A 139 -4.89 -15.94 13.94
C THR A 139 -5.62 -14.69 14.42
N CYS A 140 -6.22 -13.94 13.51
CA CYS A 140 -6.92 -12.72 13.84
C CYS A 140 -8.18 -12.59 12.99
N ASN A 141 -9.17 -11.91 13.53
CA ASN A 141 -10.31 -11.41 12.80
C ASN A 141 -10.16 -9.91 12.65
N GLU A 142 -10.47 -9.40 11.48
CA GLU A 142 -10.37 -7.99 11.16
C GLU A 142 -11.76 -7.47 10.74
N ASP A 143 -12.17 -6.37 11.37
CA ASP A 143 -13.41 -5.66 11.07
C ASP A 143 -13.07 -4.21 10.67
N TRP A 144 -13.59 -3.85 9.50
CA TRP A 144 -13.44 -2.55 8.89
C TRP A 144 -14.80 -1.91 8.71
N ARG A 145 -14.95 -0.71 9.25
CA ARG A 145 -16.17 0.08 9.14
C ARG A 145 -15.85 1.47 8.61
N VAL A 146 -16.65 1.93 7.66
CA VAL A 146 -16.68 3.34 7.25
C VAL A 146 -18.12 3.83 7.40
N ASP A 147 -18.32 4.79 8.29
CA ASP A 147 -19.60 5.44 8.51
C ASP A 147 -19.73 6.69 7.65
N PHE A 148 -20.93 6.89 7.12
CA PHE A 148 -21.33 8.03 6.31
C PHE A 148 -22.39 8.80 7.10
N ALA A 149 -22.12 10.06 7.41
CA ALA A 149 -23.05 10.95 8.11
C ALA A 149 -23.28 12.22 7.31
N ASP A 150 -24.50 12.77 7.37
CA ASP A 150 -24.81 14.06 6.78
C ASP A 150 -23.96 15.16 7.45
N SER A 151 -23.21 15.93 6.66
CA SER A 151 -22.20 16.85 7.19
C SER A 151 -22.80 18.08 7.89
N ALA A 152 -24.10 18.35 7.70
CA ALA A 152 -24.80 19.46 8.33
C ALA A 152 -25.46 19.05 9.67
N SER A 153 -26.01 17.84 9.74
CA SER A 153 -26.85 17.37 10.86
C SER A 153 -26.23 16.24 11.69
N ALA A 154 -25.10 15.68 11.24
CA ALA A 154 -24.45 14.49 11.79
C ALA A 154 -25.35 13.23 11.86
N GLN A 155 -26.47 13.23 11.12
CA GLN A 155 -27.35 12.08 11.05
C GLN A 155 -26.71 10.96 10.21
N PRO A 156 -26.81 9.68 10.61
CA PRO A 156 -26.25 8.58 9.85
C PRO A 156 -27.00 8.40 8.51
N VAL A 157 -26.26 8.33 7.41
CA VAL A 157 -26.79 8.14 6.05
C VAL A 157 -26.49 6.73 5.55
N GLY A 158 -25.38 6.13 5.98
CA GLY A 158 -25.04 4.77 5.64
C GLY A 158 -23.77 4.28 6.34
N THR A 159 -23.48 3.00 6.14
CA THR A 159 -22.29 2.34 6.68
C THR A 159 -21.79 1.30 5.69
N PHE A 160 -20.50 1.35 5.39
CA PHE A 160 -19.76 0.27 4.76
C PHE A 160 -19.17 -0.64 5.83
N ARG A 161 -19.33 -1.95 5.66
CA ARG A 161 -18.67 -2.96 6.50
C ARG A 161 -17.93 -3.99 5.68
N SER A 162 -16.70 -4.30 6.09
CA SER A 162 -15.86 -5.37 5.55
C SER A 162 -15.33 -6.20 6.71
N LYS A 163 -15.60 -7.50 6.70
CA LYS A 163 -15.13 -8.41 7.72
C LYS A 163 -14.31 -9.52 7.10
N ARG A 164 -13.16 -9.84 7.70
CA ARG A 164 -12.30 -10.95 7.33
C ARG A 164 -11.95 -11.75 8.57
N ASP A 165 -12.38 -13.00 8.59
CA ASP A 165 -12.14 -13.90 9.70
C ASP A 165 -10.97 -14.85 9.39
N ASN A 166 -10.31 -15.32 10.45
CA ASN A 166 -9.24 -16.32 10.39
C ASN A 166 -8.04 -15.92 9.52
N LEU A 167 -7.63 -14.66 9.58
CA LEU A 167 -6.40 -14.17 8.96
C LEU A 167 -5.17 -14.54 9.78
N THR A 168 -4.00 -14.56 9.16
CA THR A 168 -2.71 -14.60 9.86
C THR A 168 -2.20 -13.18 10.04
N CYS A 169 -2.20 -12.67 11.27
CA CYS A 169 -1.65 -11.36 11.61
C CYS A 169 -0.25 -11.49 12.19
N LEU A 170 0.67 -10.63 11.76
CA LEU A 170 1.96 -10.40 12.41
C LEU A 170 1.72 -9.57 13.68
N ILE A 171 2.12 -10.09 14.85
CA ILE A 171 2.04 -9.37 16.12
C ILE A 171 3.29 -8.52 16.31
N TYR A 172 4.46 -9.13 16.16
CA TYR A 172 5.73 -8.44 16.24
C TYR A 172 6.77 -9.12 15.35
N SER A 173 7.78 -8.33 14.98
CA SER A 173 8.98 -8.78 14.30
C SER A 173 10.18 -8.19 15.03
N ARG A 174 11.20 -8.99 15.29
CA ARG A 174 12.47 -8.52 15.87
C ARG A 174 13.67 -9.17 15.23
N ASP A 175 14.71 -8.37 15.05
CA ASP A 175 16.02 -8.87 14.68
C ASP A 175 16.66 -9.57 15.88
N LEU A 176 17.10 -10.81 15.70
CA LEU A 176 17.76 -11.59 16.74
C LEU A 176 19.27 -11.38 16.70
N TYR A 177 19.91 -11.75 15.57
CA TYR A 177 21.35 -11.63 15.38
C TYR A 177 21.72 -11.67 13.89
N CYS A 178 22.91 -11.16 13.55
CA CYS A 178 23.48 -11.33 12.21
C CYS A 178 24.08 -12.73 12.08
N ARG A 179 23.55 -13.57 11.19
CA ARG A 179 24.20 -14.82 10.81
C ARG A 179 25.21 -14.51 9.72
N ASP A 180 26.49 -14.46 10.08
CA ASP A 180 27.60 -14.35 9.14
C ASP A 180 27.89 -15.73 8.53
N TYR A 181 27.98 -15.79 7.20
CA TYR A 181 28.32 -17.00 6.45
C TYR A 181 29.83 -17.14 6.22
N GLY A 182 30.63 -16.22 6.76
CA GLY A 182 32.09 -16.23 6.67
C GLY A 182 32.62 -15.70 5.34
N PRO A 183 33.95 -15.76 5.12
CA PRO A 183 34.62 -15.14 3.98
C PRO A 183 34.53 -15.91 2.64
N ASN A 184 33.60 -16.87 2.46
CA ASN A 184 33.48 -17.60 1.19
C ASN A 184 32.15 -17.28 0.46
N PRO A 185 32.20 -16.92 -0.83
CA PRO A 185 31.00 -16.59 -1.61
C PRO A 185 30.14 -17.85 -1.85
N PRO A 186 28.80 -17.79 -1.73
CA PRO A 186 27.96 -18.97 -1.94
C PRO A 186 27.72 -19.32 -3.42
N TYR A 187 28.44 -18.73 -4.37
CA TYR A 187 28.39 -19.12 -5.78
C TYR A 187 29.77 -18.91 -6.44
N PRO A 188 30.26 -19.84 -7.29
CA PRO A 188 31.26 -19.44 -8.27
C PRO A 188 30.66 -18.26 -9.06
N PRO A 189 31.42 -17.19 -9.34
CA PRO A 189 30.92 -16.12 -10.20
C PRO A 189 30.40 -16.79 -11.47
N TYR A 190 29.12 -16.57 -11.80
CA TYR A 190 28.63 -16.95 -13.12
C TYR A 190 29.61 -16.35 -14.13
N PRO A 191 30.23 -17.14 -15.03
CA PRO A 191 31.08 -16.58 -16.05
C PRO A 191 30.23 -15.61 -16.84
N HIS A 192 30.44 -14.32 -16.61
CA HIS A 192 29.91 -13.30 -17.49
C HIS A 192 30.61 -13.55 -18.82
N TYR A 193 29.87 -14.04 -19.83
CA TYR A 193 30.33 -13.97 -21.20
C TYR A 193 30.83 -12.56 -21.45
N PRO A 194 31.97 -12.36 -22.15
CA PRO A 194 32.48 -11.02 -22.42
C PRO A 194 31.36 -10.21 -23.06
N ARG A 195 30.78 -9.28 -22.29
CA ARG A 195 29.85 -8.31 -22.84
C ARG A 195 30.69 -7.47 -23.78
N ARG A 196 30.53 -7.66 -25.09
CA ARG A 196 30.96 -6.64 -26.04
C ARG A 196 30.36 -5.32 -25.56
N LEU A 197 31.21 -4.36 -25.28
CA LEU A 197 30.87 -3.03 -24.78
C LEU A 197 30.17 -2.21 -25.87
N SER A 198 29.06 -2.69 -26.45
CA SER A 198 28.23 -1.87 -27.34
C SER A 198 27.67 -0.66 -26.61
N SER A 199 27.48 -0.75 -25.28
CA SER A 199 27.03 0.37 -24.46
C SER A 199 28.08 1.46 -24.24
N ALA A 200 29.38 1.16 -24.37
CA ALA A 200 30.42 2.18 -24.27
C ALA A 200 30.50 2.99 -25.56
N GLU A 201 30.44 2.33 -26.72
CA GLU A 201 30.41 2.99 -28.03
C GLU A 201 29.15 3.86 -28.21
N ASP A 202 27.98 3.38 -27.77
CA ASP A 202 26.72 4.16 -27.79
C ASP A 202 26.73 5.35 -26.81
N SER A 203 27.42 5.22 -25.67
CA SER A 203 27.56 6.33 -24.70
C SER A 203 28.53 7.39 -25.20
N VAL A 204 29.65 6.97 -25.82
CA VAL A 204 30.61 7.89 -26.45
C VAL A 204 29.97 8.60 -27.65
N LYS A 205 29.18 7.89 -28.46
CA LYS A 205 28.42 8.50 -29.56
C LYS A 205 27.40 9.51 -29.06
N LYS A 206 26.64 9.19 -28.00
CA LYS A 206 25.70 10.15 -27.38
C LYS A 206 26.39 11.39 -26.79
N LEU A 207 27.57 11.24 -26.19
CA LEU A 207 28.32 12.38 -25.65
C LEU A 207 28.88 13.29 -26.76
N ASN A 208 29.34 12.71 -27.87
CA ASN A 208 29.74 13.46 -29.07
C ASN A 208 28.57 14.15 -29.78
N ASP A 209 27.42 13.45 -29.92
CA ASP A 209 26.19 14.00 -30.53
C ASP A 209 25.60 15.15 -29.68
N LEU A 210 25.88 15.19 -28.37
CA LEU A 210 25.51 16.28 -27.46
C LEU A 210 26.54 17.42 -27.41
N GLY A 211 27.60 17.37 -28.21
CA GLY A 211 28.62 18.43 -28.29
C GLY A 211 29.45 18.61 -27.02
N VAL A 212 29.47 17.62 -26.12
CA VAL A 212 30.22 17.68 -24.86
C VAL A 212 31.67 17.29 -25.14
N SER A 213 32.44 18.18 -25.77
CA SER A 213 33.88 18.01 -25.95
C SER A 213 34.65 18.55 -24.74
N GLY A 214 34.82 17.69 -23.74
CA GLY A 214 35.82 17.87 -22.69
C GLY A 214 35.25 18.29 -21.34
N ILE A 215 34.90 17.29 -20.53
CA ILE A 215 34.93 17.48 -19.07
C ILE A 215 36.40 17.44 -18.68
N LYS A 216 37.00 18.62 -18.45
CA LYS A 216 38.26 18.72 -17.73
C LYS A 216 37.96 18.55 -16.25
N PHE A 217 38.64 17.60 -15.62
CA PHE A 217 38.71 17.52 -14.17
C PHE A 217 39.90 18.36 -13.73
N ASP A 218 39.67 19.31 -12.82
CA ASP A 218 40.73 19.89 -12.00
C ASP A 218 41.15 18.89 -10.91
#